data_AF-A0A4Y2AF12-F1
#
_entry.id   AF-A0A4Y2AF12-F1
#
_cell.length_a   1.000
_cell.length_b   1.000
_cell.length_c   1.000
_cell.angle_alpha   90.00
_cell.angle_beta   90.00
_cell.angle_gamma   90.00
#
_symmetry.space_group_name_H-M   'P 1'
#
loop_
_entity.id
_entity.type
_entity.pdbx_description
1 polymer ?
#
loop_
_entity_poly.entity_id
_entity_poly.type
_entity_poly.pdbx_seq_one_letter_code
_entity_poly.pdbx_strand_id
1 'polypeptide(L)'
;MALAPLNPKQPTKPLSVLQALSSLHRHSHPLAFSILDLHGRLVCKGFSILLCWVPSHVGISGNEIADIAAKNASAVLDNSTPLKDFKHYIKLVLHSRWENRWNSQSMNKLHSIKPVVTPWPILTNRKADTIVTRLRVGHTRYTHRHLLMGEQAPMCTQCNCIMSVLHILCECPNFNSLRLRYFQSSAISLTDLLGKTPHVHLLPFLKSIGFYPLI
;
A
#
# COMPACT_ATOMS: atom_id res chain seq x y z
N MET A 1 -3.36 -24.25 -33.21
CA MET A 1 -3.79 -24.62 -31.85
C MET A 1 -5.29 -24.39 -31.79
N ALA A 2 -6.11 -25.45 -31.82
CA ALA A 2 -7.55 -25.32 -31.73
C ALA A 2 -7.98 -25.71 -30.32
N LEU A 3 -8.61 -24.78 -29.59
CA LEU A 3 -9.20 -25.02 -28.29
C LEU A 3 -10.72 -25.18 -28.47
N ALA A 4 -11.27 -26.31 -28.02
CA ALA A 4 -12.71 -26.49 -27.91
C ALA A 4 -13.26 -25.69 -26.71
N PRO A 5 -14.49 -25.14 -26.79
CA PRO A 5 -15.03 -24.29 -25.73
C PRO A 5 -15.50 -25.13 -24.54
N LEU A 6 -15.16 -24.74 -23.29
CA LEU A 6 -15.66 -25.42 -22.10
C LEU A 6 -16.08 -24.46 -20.95
N ASN A 7 -17.08 -24.97 -20.22
CA ASN A 7 -18.08 -24.36 -19.32
C ASN A 7 -17.52 -23.80 -17.98
N PRO A 8 -18.18 -22.81 -17.32
CA PRO A 8 -17.56 -21.99 -16.27
C PRO A 8 -17.97 -22.38 -14.84
N LYS A 9 -17.61 -23.57 -14.33
CA LYS A 9 -17.76 -23.90 -12.89
C LYS A 9 -16.60 -24.75 -12.32
N GLN A 10 -15.63 -24.06 -11.70
CA GLN A 10 -14.66 -24.48 -10.64
C GLN A 10 -13.63 -25.62 -10.93
N PRO A 11 -12.46 -25.72 -10.24
CA PRO A 11 -11.53 -24.76 -9.65
C PRO A 11 -10.10 -24.78 -10.30
N THR A 12 -9.76 -23.70 -11.00
CA THR A 12 -8.49 -22.92 -11.11
C THR A 12 -7.05 -23.46 -10.89
N LYS A 13 -6.69 -24.76 -11.00
CA LYS A 13 -5.24 -25.14 -10.99
C LYS A 13 -4.59 -25.42 -12.37
N PRO A 14 -5.16 -26.23 -13.29
CA PRO A 14 -4.53 -26.46 -14.60
C PRO A 14 -5.03 -25.51 -15.71
N LEU A 15 -6.07 -24.70 -15.45
CA LEU A 15 -6.59 -23.71 -16.40
C LEU A 15 -5.58 -22.57 -16.66
N SER A 16 -4.88 -22.13 -15.62
CA SER A 16 -3.89 -21.05 -15.70
C SER A 16 -2.64 -21.44 -16.49
N VAL A 17 -2.23 -22.71 -16.47
CA VAL A 17 -1.07 -23.21 -17.22
C VAL A 17 -1.39 -23.30 -18.71
N LEU A 18 -2.55 -23.83 -19.09
CA LEU A 18 -2.95 -23.88 -20.50
C LEU A 18 -3.22 -22.48 -21.08
N GLN A 19 -3.78 -21.57 -20.26
CA GLN A 19 -3.91 -20.16 -20.63
C GLN A 19 -2.56 -19.45 -20.74
N ALA A 20 -1.61 -19.74 -19.84
CA ALA A 20 -0.25 -19.22 -19.96
C ALA A 20 0.41 -19.75 -21.24
N LEU A 21 0.25 -21.04 -21.55
CA LEU A 21 0.77 -21.68 -22.76
C LEU A 21 0.15 -21.10 -24.05
N SER A 22 -1.11 -20.68 -24.01
CA SER A 22 -1.81 -20.08 -25.15
C SER A 22 -1.52 -18.60 -25.38
N SER A 23 -0.98 -17.87 -24.40
CA SER A 23 -0.81 -16.41 -24.41
C SER A 23 0.65 -15.93 -24.30
N LEU A 24 1.60 -16.77 -24.70
CA LEU A 24 3.02 -16.60 -24.39
C LEU A 24 3.77 -15.56 -25.25
N HIS A 25 4.51 -14.68 -24.56
CA HIS A 25 5.49 -13.70 -25.08
C HIS A 25 6.91 -14.03 -24.57
N ARG A 26 7.93 -13.37 -25.13
CA ARG A 26 9.38 -13.55 -24.83
C ARG A 26 9.79 -13.33 -23.35
N HIS A 27 8.89 -12.89 -22.47
CA HIS A 27 9.17 -12.55 -21.07
C HIS A 27 8.46 -13.43 -20.03
N SER A 28 7.85 -14.53 -20.44
CA SER A 28 7.11 -15.40 -19.52
C SER A 28 8.01 -16.27 -18.64
N HIS A 29 7.41 -16.89 -17.61
CA HIS A 29 8.11 -17.69 -16.60
C HIS A 29 9.06 -18.75 -17.21
N PRO A 30 10.30 -18.92 -16.70
CA PRO A 30 11.29 -19.83 -17.29
C PRO A 30 10.79 -21.27 -17.50
N LEU A 31 10.01 -21.81 -16.56
CA LEU A 31 9.42 -23.14 -16.70
C LEU A 31 8.43 -23.24 -17.88
N ALA A 32 7.64 -22.20 -18.14
CA ALA A 32 6.72 -22.18 -19.27
C ALA A 32 7.49 -22.17 -20.60
N PHE A 33 8.61 -21.45 -20.66
CA PHE A 33 9.50 -21.46 -21.82
C PHE A 33 10.14 -22.84 -22.04
N SER A 34 10.64 -23.49 -20.99
CA SER A 34 11.21 -24.84 -21.09
C SER A 34 10.20 -25.88 -21.59
N ILE A 35 8.94 -25.78 -21.14
CA ILE A 35 7.85 -26.65 -21.61
C ILE A 35 7.57 -26.42 -23.10
N LEU A 36 7.56 -25.16 -23.56
CA LEU A 36 7.38 -24.84 -24.97
C LEU A 36 8.54 -25.30 -25.85
N ASP A 37 9.79 -25.12 -25.40
CA ASP A 37 10.97 -25.63 -26.12
C ASP A 37 10.88 -27.15 -26.32
N LEU A 38 10.56 -27.88 -25.25
CA LEU A 38 10.38 -29.33 -25.31
C LEU A 38 9.25 -29.71 -26.28
N HIS A 39 8.11 -29.03 -26.19
CA HIS A 39 6.99 -29.23 -27.11
C HIS A 39 7.41 -29.00 -28.56
N GLY A 40 8.11 -27.90 -28.86
CA GLY A 40 8.63 -27.58 -30.18
C GLY A 40 9.57 -28.67 -30.71
N ARG A 41 10.51 -29.14 -29.89
CA ARG A 41 11.42 -30.24 -30.25
C ARG A 41 10.69 -31.54 -30.56
N LEU A 42 9.62 -31.85 -29.85
CA LEU A 42 8.82 -33.06 -30.11
C LEU A 42 8.01 -32.91 -31.41
N VAL A 43 7.40 -31.75 -31.65
CA VAL A 43 6.70 -31.49 -32.92
C VAL A 43 7.66 -31.57 -34.11
N CYS A 44 8.88 -31.02 -34.00
CA CYS A 44 9.90 -31.13 -35.05
C CYS A 44 10.32 -32.59 -35.34
N LYS A 45 10.15 -33.51 -34.37
CA LYS A 45 10.37 -34.95 -34.56
C LYS A 45 9.16 -35.67 -35.16
N GLY A 46 8.08 -34.95 -35.52
CA GLY A 46 6.88 -35.50 -36.15
C GLY A 46 5.79 -35.95 -35.19
N PHE A 47 5.91 -35.66 -33.89
CA PHE A 47 4.86 -36.00 -32.92
C PHE A 47 3.68 -35.03 -33.01
N SER A 48 2.46 -35.56 -33.08
CA SER A 48 1.22 -34.79 -32.91
C SER A 48 0.83 -34.77 -31.43
N ILE A 49 0.87 -33.60 -30.81
CA ILE A 49 0.65 -33.44 -29.36
C ILE A 49 -0.61 -32.60 -29.14
N LEU A 50 -1.55 -33.13 -28.37
CA LEU A 50 -2.74 -32.44 -27.92
C LEU A 50 -2.67 -32.24 -26.40
N LEU A 51 -2.83 -31.00 -25.95
CA LEU A 51 -2.96 -30.67 -24.53
C LEU A 51 -4.43 -30.46 -24.20
N CYS A 52 -4.97 -31.28 -23.30
CA CYS A 52 -6.34 -31.17 -22.81
C CYS A 52 -6.35 -30.96 -21.30
N TRP A 53 -7.37 -30.24 -20.83
CA TRP A 53 -7.65 -30.11 -19.42
C TRP A 53 -8.53 -31.28 -18.97
N VAL A 54 -8.16 -31.92 -17.85
CA VAL A 54 -8.93 -32.99 -17.22
C VAL A 54 -9.18 -32.60 -15.75
N PRO A 55 -10.40 -32.77 -15.23
CA PRO A 55 -10.68 -32.53 -13.82
C PRO A 55 -9.89 -33.52 -12.94
N SER A 56 -9.36 -33.04 -11.81
CA SER A 56 -8.64 -33.88 -10.85
C SER A 56 -9.62 -34.61 -9.92
N HIS A 57 -9.21 -35.78 -9.44
CA HIS A 57 -9.95 -36.60 -8.46
C HIS A 57 -11.35 -37.07 -8.89
N VAL A 58 -11.53 -37.38 -10.18
CA VAL A 58 -12.81 -37.89 -10.72
C VAL A 58 -12.76 -39.37 -11.15
N GLY A 59 -11.77 -40.16 -10.70
CA GLY A 59 -11.71 -41.59 -11.04
C GLY A 59 -11.02 -41.93 -12.37
N ILE A 60 -10.39 -40.96 -13.05
CA ILE A 60 -9.67 -41.23 -14.30
C ILE A 60 -8.31 -41.84 -13.96
N SER A 61 -8.20 -43.16 -14.10
CA SER A 61 -7.03 -43.96 -13.69
C SER A 61 -5.69 -43.35 -14.15
N GLY A 62 -5.55 -42.95 -15.41
CA GLY A 62 -4.31 -42.34 -15.90
C GLY A 62 -3.96 -41.00 -15.23
N ASN A 63 -4.96 -40.17 -14.95
CA ASN A 63 -4.75 -38.89 -14.24
C ASN A 63 -4.42 -39.13 -12.77
N GLU A 64 -5.05 -40.11 -12.13
CA GLU A 64 -4.78 -40.46 -10.73
C GLU A 64 -3.36 -41.02 -10.55
N ILE A 65 -2.91 -41.88 -11.46
CA ILE A 65 -1.52 -42.38 -11.48
C ILE A 65 -0.54 -41.21 -11.64
N ALA A 66 -0.82 -40.27 -12.55
CA ALA A 66 0.01 -39.08 -12.74
C ALA A 66 0.03 -38.17 -11.50
N ASP A 67 -1.13 -37.94 -10.87
CA ASP A 67 -1.26 -37.14 -9.64
C ASP A 67 -0.52 -37.80 -8.46
N ILE A 68 -0.60 -39.12 -8.31
CA ILE A 68 0.14 -39.88 -7.28
C ILE A 68 1.65 -39.80 -7.54
N ALA A 69 2.08 -39.99 -8.79
CA ALA A 69 3.49 -39.88 -9.16
C ALA A 69 4.05 -38.47 -8.88
N ALA A 70 3.29 -37.42 -9.23
CA ALA A 70 3.67 -36.03 -8.96
C ALA A 70 3.74 -35.73 -7.45
N LYS A 71 2.77 -36.22 -6.65
CA LYS A 71 2.80 -36.09 -5.19
C LYS A 71 4.02 -36.76 -4.58
N ASN A 72 4.33 -37.99 -5.00
CA ASN A 72 5.48 -38.74 -4.52
C ASN A 72 6.80 -38.07 -4.91
N ALA A 73 6.90 -37.53 -6.13
CA ALA A 73 8.08 -36.77 -6.57
C ALA A 73 8.24 -35.44 -5.81
N SER A 74 7.14 -34.76 -5.49
CA SER A 74 7.16 -33.51 -4.72
C SER A 74 7.61 -33.70 -3.26
N ALA A 75 7.43 -34.90 -2.69
CA ALA A 75 7.92 -35.24 -1.35
C ALA A 75 9.45 -35.40 -1.30
N VAL A 76 10.09 -35.60 -2.46
CA VAL A 76 11.54 -35.80 -2.60
C VAL A 76 12.26 -34.50 -3.00
N LEU A 77 11.54 -33.54 -3.58
CA LEU A 77 12.13 -32.27 -4.00
C LEU A 77 12.21 -31.32 -2.80
N ASP A 78 13.42 -30.83 -2.52
CA ASP A 78 13.64 -29.77 -1.56
C ASP A 78 12.76 -28.58 -1.99
N ASN A 79 11.74 -28.27 -1.18
CA ASN A 79 10.66 -27.33 -1.50
C ASN A 79 11.18 -25.89 -1.45
N SER A 80 12.07 -25.55 -2.38
CA SER A 80 12.63 -24.21 -2.53
C SER A 80 11.51 -23.29 -2.99
N THR A 81 10.85 -22.67 -2.02
CA THR A 81 9.88 -21.61 -2.25
C THR A 81 10.54 -20.58 -3.18
N PRO A 82 9.89 -20.18 -4.29
CA PRO A 82 10.47 -19.23 -5.21
C PRO A 82 10.96 -17.97 -4.49
N LEU A 83 12.14 -17.46 -4.87
CA LEU A 83 12.73 -16.27 -4.25
C LEU A 83 11.77 -15.07 -4.22
N LYS A 84 10.89 -14.96 -5.23
CA LYS A 84 9.86 -13.91 -5.30
C LYS A 84 8.85 -14.01 -4.14
N ASP A 85 8.47 -15.23 -3.78
CA ASP A 85 7.50 -15.51 -2.72
C ASP A 85 8.15 -15.29 -1.35
N PHE A 86 9.41 -15.70 -1.16
CA PHE A 86 10.19 -15.32 0.02
C PHE A 86 10.32 -13.81 0.17
N LYS A 87 10.66 -13.08 -0.91
CA LYS A 87 10.76 -11.61 -0.89
C LYS A 87 9.41 -10.97 -0.55
N HIS A 88 8.32 -11.51 -1.07
CA HIS A 88 6.97 -11.01 -0.77
C HIS A 88 6.63 -11.25 0.70
N TYR A 89 6.85 -12.45 1.21
CA TYR A 89 6.65 -12.80 2.60
C TYR A 89 7.47 -11.90 3.55
N ILE A 90 8.75 -11.70 3.27
CA ILE A 90 9.61 -10.80 4.06
C ILE A 90 9.04 -9.38 4.07
N LYS A 91 8.58 -8.86 2.93
CA LYS A 91 7.95 -7.54 2.85
C LYS A 91 6.70 -7.45 3.71
N LEU A 92 5.85 -8.48 3.71
CA LEU A 92 4.64 -8.54 4.53
C LEU A 92 4.98 -8.55 6.02
N VAL A 93 5.95 -9.37 6.44
CA VAL A 93 6.39 -9.44 7.85
C VAL A 93 6.99 -8.10 8.30
N LEU A 94 7.83 -7.48 7.48
CA LEU A 94 8.42 -6.17 7.79
C LEU A 94 7.35 -5.08 7.89
N HIS A 95 6.40 -5.05 6.96
CA HIS A 95 5.30 -4.08 6.99
C HIS A 95 4.41 -4.28 8.21
N SER A 96 4.05 -5.53 8.54
CA SER A 96 3.27 -5.85 9.75
C SER A 96 3.99 -5.43 11.04
N ARG A 97 5.30 -5.70 11.15
CA ARG A 97 6.09 -5.24 12.31
C ARG A 97 6.14 -3.72 12.40
N TRP A 98 6.27 -3.04 11.26
CA TRP A 98 6.26 -1.58 11.22
C TRP A 98 4.89 -1.03 11.64
N GLU A 99 3.80 -1.61 11.15
CA GLU A 99 2.44 -1.20 11.52
C GLU A 99 2.14 -1.44 12.99
N ASN A 100 2.58 -2.57 13.56
CA ASN A 100 2.46 -2.82 15.00
C ASN A 100 3.24 -1.80 15.83
N ARG A 101 4.49 -1.47 15.42
CA ARG A 101 5.28 -0.42 16.08
C ARG A 101 4.63 0.95 15.92
N TRP A 102 4.03 1.24 14.77
CA TRP A 102 3.34 2.49 14.50
C TRP A 102 2.12 2.64 15.43
N ASN A 103 1.31 1.59 15.54
CA ASN A 103 0.11 1.56 16.38
C ASN A 103 0.40 1.57 17.88
N SER A 104 1.62 1.20 18.31
CA SER A 104 2.02 1.31 19.72
C SER A 104 2.50 2.72 20.12
N GLN A 105 2.65 3.66 19.17
CA GLN A 105 3.09 5.02 19.48
C GLN A 105 1.93 5.92 19.95
N SER A 106 1.64 5.92 21.25
CA SER A 106 0.55 6.72 21.85
C SER A 106 0.76 8.25 21.80
N MET A 107 2.01 8.72 21.78
CA MET A 107 2.36 10.16 21.84
C MET A 107 2.74 10.76 20.48
N ASN A 108 2.52 10.04 19.39
CA ASN A 108 2.93 10.49 18.06
C ASN A 108 1.85 11.37 17.40
N LYS A 109 2.15 12.66 17.24
CA LYS A 109 1.26 13.66 16.61
C LYS A 109 0.84 13.28 15.18
N LEU A 110 1.70 12.58 14.43
CA LEU A 110 1.38 12.14 13.08
C LEU A 110 0.43 10.94 13.08
N HIS A 111 0.46 10.08 14.12
CA HIS A 111 -0.39 8.88 14.21
C HIS A 111 -1.88 9.25 14.26
N SER A 112 -2.25 10.32 14.98
CA SER A 112 -3.65 10.78 15.06
C SER A 112 -4.25 11.19 13.71
N ILE A 113 -3.42 11.59 12.75
CA ILE A 113 -3.82 12.00 11.39
C ILE A 113 -3.62 10.85 10.40
N LYS A 114 -2.65 9.97 10.65
CA LYS A 114 -2.22 8.88 9.79
C LYS A 114 -2.14 7.56 10.57
N PRO A 115 -3.28 6.93 10.89
CA PRO A 115 -3.29 5.70 11.68
C PRO A 115 -2.69 4.51 10.91
N VAL A 116 -2.73 4.51 9.58
CA VAL A 116 -2.26 3.40 8.75
C VAL A 116 -0.91 3.72 8.10
N VAL A 117 -0.01 2.73 8.09
CA VAL A 117 1.30 2.83 7.46
C VAL A 117 1.18 2.67 5.93
N THR A 118 0.78 3.76 5.27
CA THR A 118 0.71 3.86 3.81
C THR A 118 1.44 5.10 3.27
N PRO A 119 1.93 5.07 2.03
CA PRO A 119 2.42 6.26 1.36
C PRO A 119 1.30 7.28 1.15
N TRP A 120 1.59 8.56 1.39
CA TRP A 120 0.72 9.67 1.03
C TRP A 120 1.26 10.34 -0.25
N PRO A 121 0.38 10.89 -1.11
CA PRO A 121 0.81 11.56 -2.33
C PRO A 121 1.66 12.79 -2.00
N ILE A 122 2.67 13.05 -2.82
CA ILE A 122 3.49 14.26 -2.76
C ILE A 122 2.69 15.40 -3.39
N LEU A 123 2.63 16.56 -2.73
CA LEU A 123 2.01 17.73 -3.34
C LEU A 123 2.85 18.27 -4.49
N THR A 124 2.20 18.76 -5.55
CA THR A 124 2.88 19.30 -6.74
C THR A 124 3.82 20.47 -6.42
N ASN A 125 3.50 21.25 -5.38
CA ASN A 125 4.32 22.34 -4.92
C ASN A 125 5.17 21.93 -3.69
N ARG A 126 6.50 21.88 -3.86
CA ARG A 126 7.46 21.53 -2.80
C ARG A 126 7.31 22.37 -1.53
N LYS A 127 7.02 23.67 -1.66
CA LYS A 127 6.82 24.56 -0.51
C LYS A 127 5.54 24.19 0.25
N ALA A 128 4.46 23.91 -0.47
CA ALA A 128 3.21 23.42 0.14
C ALA A 128 3.42 22.07 0.84
N ASP A 129 4.14 21.15 0.20
CA ASP A 129 4.47 19.83 0.75
C ASP A 129 5.27 19.92 2.05
N THR A 130 6.26 20.82 2.09
CA THR A 130 7.05 21.10 3.29
C THR A 130 6.18 21.64 4.43
N ILE A 131 5.31 22.61 4.12
CA ILE A 131 4.40 23.22 5.11
C ILE A 131 3.45 22.17 5.68
N VAL A 132 2.79 21.40 4.82
CA VAL A 132 1.85 20.35 5.24
C VAL A 132 2.56 19.27 6.04
N THR A 133 3.76 18.86 5.64
CA THR A 133 4.56 17.89 6.38
C THR A 133 4.90 18.39 7.78
N ARG A 134 5.36 19.65 7.91
CA ARG A 134 5.66 20.27 9.22
C ARG A 134 4.42 20.37 10.11
N LEU A 135 3.27 20.71 9.53
CA LEU A 135 1.99 20.75 10.26
C LEU A 135 1.60 19.35 10.76
N ARG A 136 1.71 18.33 9.90
CA ARG A 136 1.36 16.93 10.24
C ARG A 136 2.18 16.35 11.39
N VAL A 137 3.49 16.65 11.43
CA VAL A 137 4.34 16.24 12.57
C VAL A 137 4.27 17.21 13.74
N GLY A 138 3.63 18.36 13.57
CA GLY A 138 3.52 19.41 14.59
C GLY A 138 4.84 20.15 14.87
N HIS A 139 5.80 20.11 13.95
CA HIS A 139 7.14 20.71 14.06
C HIS A 139 7.22 21.99 13.23
N THR A 140 6.55 23.04 13.71
CA THR A 140 6.61 24.38 13.12
C THR A 140 7.64 25.23 13.86
N ARG A 141 8.16 26.29 13.21
CA ARG A 141 9.03 27.24 13.92
C ARG A 141 8.35 27.81 15.17
N TYR A 142 7.05 28.10 15.13
CA TYR A 142 6.34 28.63 16.30
C TYR A 142 6.24 27.58 17.43
N THR A 143 5.76 26.38 17.13
CA THR A 143 5.43 25.38 18.16
C THR A 143 6.63 24.59 18.69
N HIS A 144 7.76 24.59 17.98
CA HIS A 144 8.88 23.68 18.26
C HIS A 144 10.22 24.38 18.51
N ARG A 145 10.41 25.63 18.10
CA ARG A 145 11.69 26.36 18.28
C ARG A 145 12.12 26.43 19.74
N HIS A 146 11.18 26.60 20.67
CA HIS A 146 11.49 26.73 22.09
C HIS A 146 12.27 25.53 22.65
N LEU A 147 12.01 24.31 22.15
CA LEU A 147 12.73 23.10 22.53
C LEU A 147 14.20 23.11 22.07
N LEU A 148 14.46 23.72 20.92
CA LEU A 148 15.81 23.84 20.36
C LEU A 148 16.63 24.94 21.05
N MET A 149 15.95 25.99 21.52
CA MET A 149 16.58 27.17 22.13
C MET A 149 16.56 27.15 23.66
N GLY A 150 15.89 26.17 24.28
CA GLY A 150 15.67 26.15 25.74
C GLY A 150 14.80 27.30 26.24
N GLU A 151 13.96 27.86 25.37
CA GLU A 151 13.04 28.96 25.70
C GLU A 151 11.72 28.42 26.28
N GLN A 152 10.93 29.30 26.89
CA GLN A 152 9.58 28.95 27.34
C GLN A 152 8.67 28.62 26.14
N ALA A 153 7.83 27.59 26.30
CA ALA A 153 6.86 27.25 25.27
C ALA A 153 5.88 28.42 25.01
N PRO A 154 5.57 28.74 23.74
CA PRO A 154 4.61 29.79 23.43
C PRO A 154 3.23 29.42 23.96
N MET A 155 2.59 30.38 24.61
CA MET A 155 1.26 30.22 25.20
C MET A 155 0.21 30.97 24.39
N CYS A 156 -0.98 30.40 24.28
CA CYS A 156 -2.15 31.09 23.74
C CYS A 156 -2.64 32.12 24.77
N THR A 157 -2.65 33.40 24.41
CA THR A 157 -3.09 34.48 25.32
C THR A 157 -4.57 34.40 25.67
N GLN A 158 -5.39 33.83 24.79
CA GLN A 158 -6.84 33.69 24.99
C GLN A 158 -7.21 32.44 25.79
N CYS A 159 -6.49 31.33 25.58
CA CYS A 159 -6.85 30.03 26.17
C CYS A 159 -5.95 29.59 27.32
N ASN A 160 -4.85 30.32 27.56
CA ASN A 160 -3.84 30.01 28.55
C ASN A 160 -3.32 28.56 28.48
N CYS A 161 -3.14 28.05 27.26
CA CYS A 161 -2.60 26.71 27.00
C CYS A 161 -1.37 26.79 26.09
N ILE A 162 -0.55 25.73 26.10
CA ILE A 162 0.63 25.63 25.24
C ILE A 162 0.17 25.59 23.78
N MET A 163 0.84 26.37 22.94
CA MET A 163 0.50 26.44 21.54
C MET A 163 0.86 25.15 20.81
N SER A 164 -0.12 24.59 20.08
CA SER A 164 0.05 23.41 19.24
C SER A 164 -0.60 23.61 17.87
N VAL A 165 -0.23 22.79 16.88
CA VAL A 165 -0.89 22.81 15.57
C VAL A 165 -2.37 22.46 15.69
N LEU A 166 -2.72 21.50 16.55
CA LEU A 166 -4.12 21.18 16.89
C LEU A 166 -4.86 22.41 17.40
N HIS A 167 -4.27 23.12 18.37
CA HIS A 167 -4.88 24.29 18.95
C HIS A 167 -5.12 25.39 17.91
N ILE A 168 -4.10 25.71 17.11
CA ILE A 168 -4.19 26.76 16.08
C ILE A 168 -5.24 26.42 15.03
N LEU A 169 -5.24 25.18 14.53
CA LEU A 169 -6.05 24.79 13.38
C LEU A 169 -7.49 24.42 13.75
N CYS A 170 -7.74 23.91 14.96
CA CYS A 170 -9.01 23.27 15.30
C CYS A 170 -9.69 23.85 16.55
N GLU A 171 -8.95 24.27 17.57
CA GLU A 171 -9.54 24.51 18.90
C GLU A 171 -9.64 25.99 19.27
N CYS A 172 -8.65 26.80 18.90
CA CYS A 172 -8.52 28.18 19.41
C CYS A 172 -9.74 29.03 19.03
N PRO A 173 -10.50 29.60 19.99
CA PRO A 173 -11.67 30.42 19.70
C PRO A 173 -11.33 31.68 18.88
N ASN A 174 -10.12 32.22 19.02
CA ASN A 174 -9.63 33.37 18.28
C ASN A 174 -9.70 33.18 16.75
N PHE A 175 -9.57 31.94 16.28
CA PHE A 175 -9.60 31.62 14.86
C PHE A 175 -10.94 31.04 14.40
N ASN A 176 -11.97 30.99 15.26
CA ASN A 176 -13.24 30.33 14.96
C ASN A 176 -13.99 30.97 13.77
N SER A 177 -14.04 32.30 13.72
CA SER A 177 -14.68 33.02 12.61
C SER A 177 -14.00 32.73 11.26
N LEU A 178 -12.67 32.63 11.26
CA LEU A 178 -11.90 32.28 10.06
C LEU A 178 -12.05 30.81 9.69
N ARG A 179 -12.15 29.89 10.66
CA ARG A 179 -12.49 28.48 10.39
C ARG A 179 -13.85 28.36 9.72
N LEU A 180 -14.87 29.04 10.25
CA LEU A 180 -16.20 29.08 9.62
C LEU A 180 -16.15 29.64 8.20
N ARG A 181 -15.37 30.70 7.97
CA ARG A 181 -15.23 31.30 6.64
C ARG A 181 -14.54 30.38 5.62
N TYR A 182 -13.47 29.69 6.00
CA TYR A 182 -12.64 28.91 5.07
C TYR A 182 -13.02 27.43 4.99
N PHE A 183 -13.59 26.87 6.05
CA PHE A 183 -13.90 25.44 6.18
C PHE A 183 -15.40 25.17 6.35
N GLN A 184 -16.24 26.21 6.48
CA GLN A 184 -17.69 26.09 6.66
C GLN A 184 -18.10 25.28 7.90
N SER A 185 -17.17 25.07 8.84
CA SER A 185 -17.37 24.35 10.09
C SER A 185 -16.52 24.94 11.21
N SER A 186 -17.07 24.99 12.41
CA SER A 186 -16.35 25.32 13.64
C SER A 186 -15.67 24.10 14.27
N ALA A 187 -16.21 22.90 14.01
CA ALA A 187 -15.72 21.62 14.50
C ALA A 187 -15.04 20.85 13.36
N ILE A 188 -13.79 21.22 13.08
CA ILE A 188 -12.96 20.56 12.06
C ILE A 188 -11.80 19.81 12.71
N SER A 189 -11.54 18.58 12.29
CA SER A 189 -10.44 17.79 12.83
C SER A 189 -9.13 18.05 12.09
N LEU A 190 -8.00 17.71 12.71
CA LEU A 190 -6.71 17.73 12.02
C LEU A 190 -6.68 16.78 10.83
N THR A 191 -7.39 15.65 10.89
CA THR A 191 -7.46 14.69 9.79
C THR A 191 -8.19 15.27 8.58
N ASP A 192 -9.23 16.07 8.79
CA ASP A 192 -9.93 16.76 7.70
C ASP A 192 -9.04 17.80 7.01
N LEU A 193 -8.16 18.47 7.78
CA LEU A 193 -7.28 19.52 7.28
C LEU A 193 -5.98 18.99 6.66
N LEU A 194 -5.37 17.99 7.30
CA LEU A 194 -3.99 17.53 7.07
C LEU A 194 -3.90 16.05 6.68
N GLY A 195 -5.03 15.35 6.49
CA GLY A 195 -5.09 13.95 6.08
C GLY A 195 -4.44 13.67 4.73
N LYS A 196 -4.68 12.49 4.16
CA LYS A 196 -4.05 12.04 2.89
C LYS A 196 -4.06 13.13 1.81
N THR A 197 -5.19 13.81 1.68
CA THR A 197 -5.37 15.00 0.84
C THR A 197 -5.65 16.21 1.74
N PRO A 198 -4.73 17.18 1.84
CA PRO A 198 -4.95 18.38 2.64
C PRO A 198 -6.13 19.22 2.13
N HIS A 199 -6.80 19.93 3.03
CA HIS A 199 -7.93 20.78 2.67
C HIS A 199 -7.51 21.91 1.72
N VAL A 200 -8.30 22.16 0.68
CA VAL A 200 -7.99 23.12 -0.40
C VAL A 200 -7.76 24.55 0.11
N HIS A 201 -8.47 24.94 1.16
CA HIS A 201 -8.38 26.27 1.78
C HIS A 201 -7.39 26.35 2.96
N LEU A 202 -6.61 25.30 3.23
CA LEU A 202 -5.64 25.29 4.33
C LEU A 202 -4.61 26.42 4.21
N LEU A 203 -3.94 26.54 3.05
CA LEU A 203 -2.89 27.56 2.89
C LEU A 203 -3.43 29.01 2.94
N PRO A 204 -4.56 29.34 2.29
CA PRO A 204 -5.21 30.65 2.46
C PRO A 204 -5.59 30.95 3.92
N PHE A 205 -6.13 29.97 4.65
CA PHE A 205 -6.45 30.09 6.06
C PHE A 205 -5.19 30.42 6.89
N LEU A 206 -4.12 29.64 6.71
CA LEU A 206 -2.83 29.84 7.40
C LEU A 206 -2.24 31.24 7.18
N LYS A 207 -2.40 31.79 5.97
CA LYS A 207 -1.99 33.17 5.66
C LYS A 207 -2.85 34.20 6.40
N SER A 208 -4.16 33.97 6.45
CA SER A 208 -5.12 34.89 7.07
C SER A 208 -4.97 35.00 8.59
N ILE A 209 -4.56 33.91 9.25
CA ILE A 209 -4.26 33.92 10.69
C ILE A 209 -2.81 34.33 11.01
N GLY A 210 -2.01 34.70 10.02
CA GLY A 210 -0.60 35.08 10.19
C GLY A 210 0.34 33.93 10.59
N PHE A 211 -0.13 32.68 10.53
CA PHE A 211 0.65 31.52 10.96
C PHE A 211 1.58 30.97 9.86
N TYR A 212 1.24 31.19 8.58
CA TYR A 212 2.02 30.73 7.42
C TYR A 212 3.53 31.01 7.48
N PRO A 213 4.02 32.22 7.81
CA PRO A 213 5.46 32.50 7.89
C PRO A 213 6.14 31.88 9.12
N LEU A 214 5.38 31.32 10.06
CA LEU A 214 5.87 30.71 11.31
C LEU A 214 5.98 29.19 11.23
N ILE A 215 5.81 28.60 10.04
CA ILE A 215 5.89 27.15 9.78
C ILE A 215 7.29 26.74 9.34
#